data_AF-A0A7Y2E1L8-F1
#
_entry.id   AF-A0A7Y2E1L8-F1
#
_cell.length_a   1.000
_cell.length_b   1.000
_cell.length_c   1.000
_cell.angle_alpha   90.00
_cell.angle_beta   90.00
_cell.angle_gamma   90.00
#
_symmetry.space_group_name_H-M   'P 1'
#
loop_
_entity.id
_entity.type
_entity.pdbx_description
1 polymer ?
#
loop_
_entity_poly.entity_id
_entity_poly.type
_entity_poly.pdbx_seq_one_letter_code
_entity_poly.pdbx_strand_id
1 'polypeptide(L)'
;MADDNRDKLNLDRGDSSGKGPKLPDRRPKFMLWIYLAAFMALMVHIFLFMGGVETNDIEYSTFLRYIEQGYVEEIVVVNDAEVEGKYTSEAVREGHVQVVEQQPNILTGDDPEQRNAFSTTKPSDHELIQYILEYNDRMEEEGGRTVSFDADRQENWFGGLLTWIIPLAIIIALWVFL
;
A
#
# COMPACT_ATOMS: atom_id res chain seq x y z
N MET A 1 -34.32 -12.37 -91.51
CA MET A 1 -34.16 -12.55 -90.05
C MET A 1 -32.70 -12.89 -89.82
N ALA A 2 -31.89 -11.92 -89.38
CA ALA A 2 -31.60 -11.61 -87.97
C ALA A 2 -30.73 -12.72 -87.36
N ASP A 3 -29.59 -12.50 -86.70
CA ASP A 3 -28.79 -11.34 -86.34
C ASP A 3 -27.53 -12.01 -85.75
N ASP A 4 -26.34 -11.85 -86.33
CA ASP A 4 -25.10 -12.40 -85.75
C ASP A 4 -24.07 -11.28 -85.70
N ASN A 5 -24.13 -10.51 -84.63
CA ASN A 5 -23.01 -9.68 -84.22
C ASN A 5 -22.83 -9.80 -82.72
N ARG A 6 -21.93 -10.70 -82.33
CA ARG A 6 -21.43 -10.85 -80.97
C ARG A 6 -20.50 -9.67 -80.66
N ASP A 7 -21.06 -8.60 -80.10
CA ASP A 7 -20.28 -7.51 -79.53
C ASP A 7 -19.49 -8.03 -78.32
N LYS A 8 -18.18 -8.19 -78.55
CA LYS A 8 -17.20 -8.54 -77.54
C LYS A 8 -17.02 -7.32 -76.64
N LEU A 9 -17.30 -7.49 -75.34
CA LEU A 9 -16.90 -6.56 -74.30
C LEU A 9 -15.38 -6.29 -74.40
N ASN A 10 -15.01 -5.13 -74.91
CA ASN A 10 -13.67 -4.58 -74.74
C ASN A 10 -13.56 -4.05 -73.30
N LEU A 11 -13.16 -4.94 -72.39
CA LEU A 11 -12.61 -4.52 -71.11
C LEU A 11 -11.14 -4.18 -71.34
N ASP A 12 -10.92 -2.87 -71.55
CA ASP A 12 -9.62 -2.24 -71.58
C ASP A 12 -8.82 -2.67 -70.34
N ARG A 13 -7.79 -3.51 -70.58
CA ARG A 13 -6.87 -3.99 -69.56
C ARG A 13 -5.85 -2.88 -69.29
N GLY A 14 -6.25 -1.91 -68.48
CA GLY A 14 -5.35 -0.97 -67.85
C GLY A 14 -4.50 -1.68 -66.79
N ASP A 15 -3.26 -1.99 -67.14
CA ASP A 15 -2.16 -2.16 -66.19
C ASP A 15 -2.08 -0.91 -65.30
N SER A 16 -2.35 -1.11 -64.01
CA SER A 16 -1.93 -0.17 -62.98
C SER A 16 -1.35 -0.93 -61.80
N SER A 17 -0.08 -1.26 -61.96
CA SER A 17 0.91 -1.26 -60.89
C SER A 17 0.85 0.05 -60.07
N GLY A 18 -0.04 0.08 -59.07
CA GLY A 18 -0.13 1.18 -58.11
C GLY A 18 -0.15 0.64 -56.69
N LYS A 19 1.01 0.66 -56.02
CA LYS A 19 1.15 0.38 -54.58
C LYS A 19 0.03 1.10 -53.81
N GLY A 20 -0.89 0.33 -53.21
CA GLY A 20 -1.76 0.85 -52.17
C GLY A 20 -0.91 1.46 -51.03
N PRO A 21 -1.45 2.41 -50.25
CA PRO A 21 -0.69 3.07 -49.20
C PRO A 21 -0.13 2.01 -48.25
N LYS A 22 1.18 1.77 -48.33
CA LYS A 22 1.88 1.07 -47.26
C LYS A 22 1.82 2.01 -46.07
N LEU A 23 0.98 1.66 -45.09
CA LEU A 23 1.08 2.21 -43.74
C LEU A 23 2.57 2.20 -43.38
N PRO A 24 3.20 3.33 -43.01
CA PRO A 24 4.61 3.33 -42.69
C PRO A 24 4.85 2.35 -41.55
N ASP A 25 5.57 1.30 -41.94
CA ASP A 25 5.82 0.11 -41.16
C ASP A 25 6.96 0.41 -40.18
N ARG A 26 6.78 -0.05 -38.94
CA ARG A 26 7.69 0.06 -37.79
C ARG A 26 7.96 1.47 -37.28
N ARG A 27 7.11 1.92 -36.36
CA ARG A 27 7.62 2.69 -35.20
C ARG A 27 8.79 1.88 -34.61
N PRO A 28 9.98 2.46 -34.39
CA PRO A 28 11.14 1.72 -33.96
C PRO A 28 10.81 1.00 -32.65
N LYS A 29 11.12 -0.30 -32.57
CA LYS A 29 10.92 -1.14 -31.37
C LYS A 29 11.49 -0.50 -30.09
N PHE A 30 12.41 0.45 -30.24
CA PHE A 30 12.93 1.31 -29.20
C PHE A 30 11.85 2.00 -28.36
N MET A 31 10.75 2.48 -28.96
CA MET A 31 9.64 3.07 -28.21
C MET A 31 8.85 2.02 -27.41
N LEU A 32 8.72 0.78 -27.89
CA LEU A 32 8.08 -0.28 -27.10
C LEU A 32 8.85 -0.61 -25.81
N TRP A 33 10.18 -0.51 -25.83
CA TRP A 33 11.01 -0.72 -24.64
C TRP A 33 10.87 0.38 -23.60
N ILE A 34 10.66 1.65 -23.99
CA ILE A 34 10.42 2.72 -23.01
C ILE A 34 9.08 2.50 -22.30
N TYR A 35 8.05 2.07 -23.02
CA TYR A 35 6.75 1.73 -22.42
C TYR A 35 6.84 0.49 -21.53
N LEU A 36 7.59 -0.54 -21.93
CA LEU A 36 7.80 -1.74 -21.12
C LEU A 36 8.57 -1.42 -19.83
N ALA A 37 9.62 -0.60 -19.92
CA ALA A 37 10.40 -0.17 -18.76
C ALA A 37 9.55 0.68 -17.80
N ALA A 38 8.77 1.63 -18.33
CA ALA A 38 7.84 2.43 -17.54
C ALA A 38 6.77 1.57 -16.86
N PHE A 39 6.21 0.58 -17.57
CA PHE A 39 5.26 -0.37 -17.01
C PHE A 39 5.88 -1.21 -15.88
N MET A 40 7.10 -1.72 -16.08
CA MET A 40 7.81 -2.47 -15.04
C MET A 40 8.12 -1.60 -13.82
N ALA A 41 8.56 -0.35 -14.03
CA ALA A 41 8.82 0.60 -12.95
C ALA A 41 7.55 0.91 -12.15
N LEU A 42 6.41 1.09 -12.83
CA LEU A 42 5.11 1.27 -12.18
C LEU A 42 4.68 0.02 -11.42
N MET A 43 4.91 -1.18 -11.98
CA MET A 43 4.56 -2.43 -11.32
C MET A 43 5.37 -2.62 -10.05
N VAL A 44 6.69 -2.41 -10.10
CA VAL A 44 7.54 -2.42 -8.90
C VAL A 44 7.04 -1.37 -7.91
N HIS A 45 6.81 -0.12 -8.33
CA HIS A 45 6.26 0.93 -7.46
C HIS A 45 4.96 0.49 -6.78
N ILE A 46 3.97 0.01 -7.52
CA ILE A 46 2.70 -0.46 -6.94
C ILE A 46 2.97 -1.60 -5.94
N PHE A 47 3.77 -2.61 -6.30
CA PHE A 47 4.08 -3.72 -5.39
C PHE A 47 4.78 -3.26 -4.10
N LEU A 48 5.69 -2.28 -4.19
CA LEU A 48 6.40 -1.74 -3.03
C LEU A 48 5.49 -0.92 -2.10
N PHE A 49 4.52 -0.19 -2.66
CA PHE A 49 3.64 0.71 -1.90
C PHE A 49 2.26 0.12 -1.60
N MET A 50 1.91 -1.06 -2.13
CA MET A 50 0.65 -1.75 -1.89
C MET A 50 0.69 -2.67 -0.65
N GLY A 51 1.88 -3.04 -0.18
CA GLY A 51 2.06 -3.75 1.08
C GLY A 51 1.97 -2.78 2.25
N GLY A 52 0.77 -2.57 2.79
CA GLY A 52 0.63 -1.99 4.12
C GLY A 52 1.33 -2.88 5.14
N VAL A 53 1.94 -2.28 6.16
CA VAL A 53 2.35 -3.05 7.35
C VAL A 53 1.06 -3.50 8.00
N GLU A 54 0.81 -4.81 8.01
CA GLU A 54 -0.35 -5.37 8.69
C GLU A 54 -0.05 -5.30 10.20
N THR A 55 -0.51 -4.22 10.81
CA THR A 55 -0.51 -4.09 12.27
C THR A 55 -1.57 -5.00 12.86
N ASN A 56 -1.27 -5.56 14.02
CA ASN A 56 -2.21 -6.41 14.73
C ASN A 56 -3.30 -5.56 15.36
N ASP A 57 -4.44 -5.45 14.66
CA ASP A 57 -5.59 -4.71 15.14
C ASP A 57 -6.38 -5.55 16.16
N ILE A 58 -6.52 -5.01 17.36
CA ILE A 58 -7.25 -5.64 18.47
C ILE A 58 -8.42 -4.77 18.91
N GLU A 59 -9.43 -5.41 19.51
CA GLU A 59 -10.52 -4.65 20.11
C GLU A 59 -10.05 -3.80 21.29
N TYR A 60 -10.59 -2.59 21.41
CA TYR A 60 -10.30 -1.67 22.51
C TYR A 60 -10.54 -2.27 23.90
N SER A 61 -11.58 -3.09 24.04
CA SER A 61 -11.88 -3.82 25.27
C SER A 61 -10.79 -4.84 25.65
N THR A 62 -10.22 -5.51 24.64
CA THR A 62 -9.12 -6.46 24.81
C THR A 62 -7.84 -5.74 25.18
N PHE A 63 -7.59 -4.57 24.57
CA PHE A 63 -6.49 -3.69 24.94
C PHE A 63 -6.56 -3.26 26.41
N LEU A 64 -7.71 -2.76 26.89
CA LEU A 64 -7.87 -2.37 28.31
C LEU A 64 -7.58 -3.54 29.25
N ARG A 65 -8.07 -4.74 28.92
CA ARG A 65 -7.78 -5.95 29.70
C ARG A 65 -6.28 -6.26 29.74
N TYR A 66 -5.55 -6.06 28.64
CA TYR A 66 -4.11 -6.26 28.60
C TYR A 66 -3.33 -5.22 29.41
N ILE A 67 -3.83 -3.99 29.52
CA ILE A 67 -3.28 -3.01 30.46
C ILE A 67 -3.45 -3.53 31.89
N GLU A 68 -4.66 -3.95 32.29
CA GLU A 68 -4.91 -4.46 33.65
C GLU A 68 -4.05 -5.68 34.02
N GLN A 69 -3.70 -6.49 33.02
CA GLN A 69 -2.85 -7.68 33.19
C GLN A 69 -1.34 -7.37 33.14
N GLY A 70 -0.94 -6.12 32.87
CA GLY A 70 0.46 -5.71 32.78
C GLY A 70 1.19 -6.23 31.53
N TYR A 71 0.44 -6.52 30.46
CA TYR A 71 0.97 -7.07 29.21
C TYR A 71 1.40 -5.99 28.20
N VAL A 72 1.04 -4.74 28.45
CA VAL A 72 1.39 -3.58 27.61
C VAL A 72 2.60 -2.87 28.21
N GLU A 73 3.56 -2.50 27.35
CA GLU A 73 4.80 -1.81 27.74
C GLU A 73 4.73 -0.30 27.42
N GLU A 74 4.32 0.01 26.20
CA GLU A 74 4.29 1.37 25.67
C GLU A 74 3.05 1.57 24.82
N ILE A 75 2.48 2.78 24.88
CA ILE A 75 1.41 3.22 23.99
C ILE A 75 1.71 4.60 23.41
N VAL A 76 1.25 4.81 22.17
CA VAL A 76 1.29 6.07 21.46
C VAL A 76 -0.11 6.34 20.93
N VAL A 77 -0.70 7.46 21.35
CA VAL A 77 -2.01 7.89 20.85
C VAL A 77 -1.79 8.72 19.59
N VAL A 78 -2.19 8.19 18.44
CA VAL A 78 -2.08 8.83 17.13
C VAL A 78 -3.40 9.50 16.77
N ASN A 79 -3.33 10.80 16.46
CA ASN A 79 -4.49 11.59 16.00
C ASN A 79 -5.71 11.56 16.96
N ASP A 80 -5.47 11.34 18.26
CA ASP A 80 -6.47 11.27 19.34
C ASP A 80 -7.56 10.19 19.19
N ALA A 81 -7.42 9.30 18.21
CA ALA A 81 -8.39 8.24 17.91
C ALA A 81 -7.73 6.87 17.82
N GLU A 82 -6.53 6.80 17.25
CA GLU A 82 -5.82 5.55 17.08
C GLU A 82 -4.79 5.38 18.19
N VAL A 83 -4.62 4.16 18.67
CA VAL A 83 -3.67 3.82 19.71
C VAL A 83 -2.78 2.73 19.15
N GLU A 84 -1.51 3.05 19.00
CA GLU A 84 -0.46 2.09 18.67
C GLU A 84 0.24 1.72 19.97
N GLY A 85 0.59 0.45 20.15
CA GLY A 85 1.26 0.03 21.36
C GLY A 85 2.16 -1.16 21.16
N LYS A 86 3.02 -1.40 22.16
CA LYS A 86 3.93 -2.54 22.21
C LYS A 86 3.59 -3.43 23.40
N TYR A 87 3.50 -4.73 23.13
CA TYR A 87 3.41 -5.74 24.18
C TYR A 87 4.75 -5.97 24.84
N THR A 88 4.70 -6.34 26.12
CA THR A 88 5.87 -6.80 26.86
C THR A 88 6.43 -8.08 26.25
N SER A 89 7.76 -8.20 26.27
CA SER A 89 8.46 -9.37 25.74
C SER A 89 8.08 -10.68 26.45
N GLU A 90 7.64 -10.62 27.70
CA GLU A 90 7.15 -11.79 28.45
C GLU A 90 5.79 -12.24 27.93
N ALA A 91 4.83 -11.33 27.79
CA ALA A 91 3.47 -11.64 27.38
C ALA A 91 3.41 -12.28 25.98
N VAL A 92 4.26 -11.82 25.06
CA VAL A 92 4.38 -12.41 23.71
C VAL A 92 4.98 -13.81 23.77
N ARG A 93 6.05 -14.00 24.55
CA ARG A 93 6.75 -15.29 24.66
C ARG A 93 5.89 -16.38 25.30
N GLU A 94 5.08 -15.99 26.28
CA GLU A 94 4.17 -16.89 27.01
C GLU A 94 2.84 -17.11 26.28
N GLY A 95 2.59 -16.38 25.19
CA GLY A 95 1.37 -16.51 24.39
C GLY A 95 0.12 -15.95 25.07
N HIS A 96 0.30 -14.98 25.97
CA HIS A 96 -0.79 -14.32 26.68
C HIS A 96 -1.52 -13.26 25.85
N VAL A 97 -0.86 -12.77 24.80
CA VAL A 97 -1.39 -11.77 23.87
C VAL A 97 -1.50 -12.35 22.47
N GLN A 98 -2.50 -11.86 21.73
CA GLN A 98 -2.64 -12.21 20.32
C GLN A 98 -1.57 -11.45 19.53
N VAL A 99 -0.76 -12.18 18.78
CA VAL A 99 0.22 -11.64 17.85
C VAL A 99 -0.10 -12.17 16.46
N VAL A 100 -0.25 -11.28 15.48
CA VAL A 100 -0.33 -11.68 14.07
C VAL A 100 1.08 -12.03 13.61
N GLU A 101 1.26 -13.24 13.08
CA GLU A 101 2.51 -13.62 12.41
C GLU A 101 2.68 -12.73 11.17
N GLN A 102 3.46 -11.66 11.32
CA GLN A 102 3.83 -10.83 10.19
C GLN A 102 4.73 -11.65 9.26
N GLN A 103 4.26 -11.87 8.03
CA GLN A 103 5.08 -12.49 7.01
C GLN A 103 6.25 -11.56 6.69
N PRO A 104 7.49 -12.05 6.63
CA PRO A 104 8.65 -11.21 6.34
C PRO A 104 8.46 -10.54 4.99
N ASN A 105 8.29 -9.21 5.00
CA ASN A 105 8.26 -8.43 3.78
C ASN A 105 9.70 -8.33 3.23
N ILE A 106 9.87 -8.54 1.94
CA ILE A 106 11.17 -8.43 1.24
C ILE A 106 11.85 -7.07 1.43
N LEU A 107 11.09 -6.04 1.82
CA LEU A 107 11.58 -4.68 2.07
C LEU A 107 12.00 -4.42 3.52
N THR A 108 11.27 -4.99 4.47
CA THR A 108 11.39 -4.62 5.90
C THR A 108 12.16 -5.68 6.70
N GLY A 109 12.26 -6.92 6.19
CA GLY A 109 12.89 -8.03 6.92
C GLY A 109 12.02 -8.56 8.06
N ASP A 110 12.60 -9.42 8.91
CA ASP A 110 11.97 -9.85 10.16
C ASP A 110 12.33 -8.84 11.27
N ASP A 111 11.41 -7.89 11.52
CA ASP A 111 11.57 -6.91 12.58
C ASP A 111 10.87 -7.41 13.86
N PRO A 112 11.63 -7.82 14.91
CA PRO A 112 11.05 -8.25 16.17
C PRO A 112 10.23 -7.16 16.87
N GLU A 113 10.49 -5.88 16.62
CA GLU A 113 9.71 -4.80 17.23
C GLU A 113 8.30 -4.73 16.66
N GLN A 114 8.13 -5.02 15.36
CA GLN A 114 6.82 -5.04 14.72
C GLN A 114 5.98 -6.25 15.14
N ARG A 115 6.63 -7.37 15.51
CA ARG A 115 5.94 -8.55 16.05
C ARG A 115 5.27 -8.28 17.39
N ASN A 116 5.79 -7.37 18.19
CA ASN A 116 5.21 -7.04 19.48
C ASN A 116 4.23 -5.86 19.40
N ALA A 117 4.03 -5.27 18.22
CA ALA A 117 3.17 -4.12 18.04
C ALA A 117 1.70 -4.52 17.86
N PHE A 118 0.81 -3.66 18.33
CA PHE A 118 -0.63 -3.74 18.09
C PHE A 118 -1.21 -2.35 17.83
N SER A 119 -2.37 -2.33 17.20
CA SER A 119 -3.19 -1.13 17.03
C SER A 119 -4.59 -1.36 17.60
N THR A 120 -5.22 -0.30 18.07
CA THR A 120 -6.64 -0.28 18.41
C THR A 120 -7.20 1.12 18.21
N THR A 121 -8.50 1.21 17.96
CA THR A 121 -9.21 2.50 17.94
C THR A 121 -9.84 2.79 19.30
N LYS A 122 -9.55 3.97 19.86
CA LYS A 122 -10.13 4.50 21.10
C LYS A 122 -11.52 5.10 20.83
N PRO A 123 -12.55 4.76 21.61
CA PRO A 123 -13.82 5.47 21.61
C PRO A 123 -13.65 6.95 21.97
N SER A 124 -14.37 7.86 21.29
CA SER A 124 -14.21 9.31 21.48
C SER A 124 -14.62 9.81 22.88
N ASP A 125 -15.43 9.04 23.61
CA ASP A 125 -15.93 9.34 24.94
C ASP A 125 -15.05 8.78 26.07
N HIS A 126 -14.04 7.97 25.75
CA HIS A 126 -13.18 7.37 26.76
C HIS A 126 -11.90 8.20 27.01
N GLU A 127 -11.66 8.55 28.27
CA GLU A 127 -10.47 9.29 28.72
C GLU A 127 -9.27 8.37 28.97
N LEU A 128 -8.71 7.79 27.89
CA LEU A 128 -7.62 6.80 27.99
C LEU A 128 -6.39 7.31 28.78
N ILE A 129 -6.02 8.57 28.59
CA ILE A 129 -4.85 9.16 29.28
C ILE A 129 -5.08 9.15 30.79
N GLN A 130 -6.28 9.51 31.24
CA GLN A 130 -6.62 9.52 32.67
C GLN A 130 -6.65 8.11 33.24
N TYR A 131 -7.20 7.16 32.48
CA TYR A 131 -7.21 5.75 32.86
C TYR A 131 -5.78 5.19 33.08
N ILE A 132 -4.83 5.55 32.21
CA ILE A 132 -3.44 5.09 32.33
C ILE A 132 -2.72 5.76 33.50
N LEU A 133 -2.97 7.05 33.74
CA LEU A 133 -2.42 7.75 34.90
C LEU A 133 -2.89 7.07 36.20
N GLU A 134 -4.19 6.81 36.34
CA GLU A 134 -4.75 6.12 37.50
C GLU A 134 -4.21 4.69 37.65
N TYR A 135 -4.07 3.96 36.54
CA TYR A 135 -3.45 2.63 36.54
C TYR A 135 -1.99 2.69 37.01
N ASN A 136 -1.20 3.62 36.48
CA ASN A 136 0.21 3.76 36.81
C ASN A 136 0.42 4.17 38.28
N ASP A 137 -0.40 5.07 38.80
CA ASP A 137 -0.37 5.47 40.22
C ASP A 137 -0.59 4.24 41.13
N ARG A 138 -1.59 3.40 40.81
CA ARG A 138 -1.85 2.16 41.55
C ARG A 138 -0.68 1.16 41.43
N MET A 139 -0.11 1.01 40.24
CA MET A 139 1.02 0.10 40.04
C MET A 139 2.28 0.58 40.73
N GLU A 140 2.50 1.89 40.84
CA GLU A 140 3.63 2.45 41.60
C GLU A 140 3.53 2.13 43.09
N GLU A 141 2.32 2.20 43.67
CA GLU A 141 2.06 1.82 45.07
C GLU A 141 2.25 0.31 45.31
N GLU A 142 1.82 -0.53 44.36
CA GLU A 142 1.91 -1.99 44.45
C GLU A 142 3.28 -2.56 44.03
N GLY A 143 4.19 -1.71 43.51
CA GLY A 143 5.48 -2.12 42.96
C GLY A 143 5.36 -2.90 41.65
N GLY A 144 4.26 -2.71 40.94
CA GLY A 144 3.96 -3.30 39.64
C GLY A 144 4.62 -2.56 38.47
N ARG A 145 4.34 -3.04 37.26
CA ARG A 145 4.84 -2.46 36.01
C ARG A 145 3.92 -1.31 35.56
N THR A 146 4.52 -0.16 35.29
CA THR A 146 3.83 1.01 34.69
C THR A 146 3.88 0.95 33.16
N VAL A 147 2.92 1.62 32.52
CA VAL A 147 2.81 1.75 31.07
C VAL A 147 3.33 3.12 30.65
N SER A 148 4.27 3.16 29.70
CA SER A 148 4.73 4.40 29.08
C SER A 148 3.67 4.91 28.10
N PHE A 149 3.40 6.21 28.09
CA PHE A 149 2.46 6.81 27.15
C PHE A 149 3.03 8.03 26.43
N ASP A 150 2.77 8.14 25.14
CA ASP A 150 3.06 9.30 24.31
C ASP A 150 1.84 9.67 23.43
N ALA A 151 1.85 10.88 22.87
CA ALA A 151 0.82 11.36 21.96
C ALA A 151 1.46 11.95 20.71
N ASP A 152 1.14 11.38 19.56
CA ASP A 152 1.68 11.80 18.27
C ASP A 152 0.56 12.29 17.34
N ARG A 153 0.89 13.27 16.50
CA ARG A 153 0.00 13.77 15.45
C ARG A 153 0.66 13.52 14.11
N GLN A 154 0.15 12.51 13.41
CA GLN A 154 0.68 12.10 12.13
C GLN A 154 -0.20 12.59 10.98
N GLU A 155 0.44 13.22 10.00
CA GLU A 155 -0.17 13.70 8.77
C GLU A 155 0.31 12.86 7.58
N ASN A 156 -0.47 11.84 7.18
CA ASN A 156 -0.09 10.91 6.11
C ASN A 156 -0.34 11.43 4.67
N TRP A 157 -0.56 12.74 4.47
CA TRP A 157 -0.86 13.29 3.14
C TRP A 157 0.37 13.29 2.21
N PHE A 158 1.59 13.40 2.76
CA PHE A 158 2.80 13.42 1.94
C PHE A 158 3.10 12.06 1.29
N GLY A 159 2.91 10.96 2.03
CA GLY A 159 3.09 9.60 1.50
C GLY A 159 2.08 9.28 0.39
N GLY A 160 0.82 9.65 0.59
CA GLY A 160 -0.21 9.54 -0.44
C GLY A 160 0.12 10.37 -1.68
N LEU A 161 0.52 11.63 -1.49
CA LEU A 161 0.87 12.54 -2.59
C LEU A 161 2.07 12.01 -3.41
N LEU A 162 3.13 11.55 -2.76
CA LEU A 162 4.32 11.03 -3.43
C LEU A 162 4.01 9.77 -4.26
N THR A 163 3.12 8.92 -3.73
CA THR A 163 2.65 7.70 -4.41
C THR A 163 1.97 8.02 -5.75
N TRP A 164 1.32 9.18 -5.87
CA TRP A 164 0.69 9.66 -7.12
C TRP A 164 1.63 10.48 -8.02
N ILE A 165 2.55 11.25 -7.44
CA ILE A 165 3.53 12.04 -8.20
C ILE A 165 4.42 11.14 -9.05
N ILE A 166 4.85 9.97 -8.55
CA ILE A 166 5.72 9.06 -9.29
C ILE A 166 5.06 8.55 -10.60
N PRO A 167 3.84 7.95 -10.57
CA PRO A 167 3.09 7.62 -11.78
C PRO A 167 2.92 8.79 -12.73
N LEU A 168 2.56 9.97 -12.22
CA LEU A 168 2.35 11.16 -13.03
C LEU A 168 3.65 11.61 -13.72
N ALA A 169 4.76 11.62 -13.00
CA ALA A 169 6.08 11.97 -13.53
C ALA A 169 6.50 11.01 -14.64
N ILE A 170 6.23 9.71 -14.51
CA ILE A 170 6.49 8.72 -15.57
C ILE A 170 5.64 9.02 -16.82
N ILE A 171 4.35 9.33 -16.66
CA ILE A 171 3.46 9.67 -17.78
C ILE A 171 3.92 10.94 -18.49
N ILE A 172 4.26 11.99 -17.73
CA ILE A 172 4.77 13.25 -18.28
C ILE A 172 6.09 13.01 -19.02
N ALA A 173 7.01 12.24 -18.45
CA ALA A 173 8.25 11.88 -19.11
C ALA A 173 7.99 11.16 -20.44
N LEU A 174 7.09 10.16 -20.46
CA LEU A 174 6.71 9.46 -21.69
C LEU A 174 6.10 10.40 -22.74
N TRP A 175 5.31 11.39 -22.33
CA TRP A 175 4.73 12.39 -23.23
C TRP A 175 5.77 13.30 -23.89
N VAL A 176 6.80 13.71 -23.16
CA VAL A 176 7.87 14.58 -23.69
C VAL A 176 8.69 13.89 -24.78
N PHE A 177 8.79 12.55 -24.75
CA PHE A 177 9.54 11.76 -25.71
C PHE A 177 8.70 11.23 -26.89
N LEU A 178 7.39 11.51 -26.95
CA LEU A 178 6.47 10.99 -27.97
C LEU A 178 6.37 11.87 -29.23
#